data_AF-A0A2E8L173-F1
#
_entry.id   AF-A0A2E8L173-F1
#
_cell.length_a   1.000
_cell.length_b   1.000
_cell.length_c   1.000
_cell.angle_alpha   90.00
_cell.angle_beta   90.00
_cell.angle_gamma   90.00
#
_symmetry.space_group_name_H-M   'P 1'
#
loop_
_entity.id
_entity.type
_entity.pdbx_description
1 polymer ?
#
loop_
_entity_poly.entity_id
_entity_poly.type
_entity_poly.pdbx_seq_one_letter_code
_entity_poly.pdbx_strand_id
1 'polypeptide(L)'
;DFSWQINGRSELEFGVRPDGLGDPFPEDLVDTDLSVNVVDPQGNDMGAADLRLAAIAHNFFEDRGGTDYAPITAMSGAELYLILAEIAHKGGDDDTALEHLNMNRTGMTAYDGSNATVADAIKHERRVNLFAAGRRILDMYRFGQTSLLWESQFEALSAPGTLFPITIKEIRANPNVPLPG
;
A
#
# COMPACT_ATOMS: atom_id res chain seq x y z
N ASP A 1 -10.43 14.17 16.10
CA ASP A 1 -11.45 13.49 15.27
C ASP A 1 -11.11 13.64 13.79
N PHE A 2 -11.31 12.59 12.98
CA PHE A 2 -11.10 12.50 11.52
C PHE A 2 -9.77 11.94 10.96
N SER A 3 -8.91 11.29 11.74
CA SER A 3 -7.73 10.57 11.20
C SER A 3 -8.13 9.40 10.27
N TRP A 4 -9.23 8.70 10.56
CA TRP A 4 -9.69 7.52 9.80
C TRP A 4 -10.30 7.85 8.41
N GLN A 5 -10.78 9.08 8.17
CA GLN A 5 -11.47 9.43 6.91
C GLN A 5 -10.53 9.81 5.78
N ILE A 6 -9.35 10.34 6.10
CA ILE A 6 -8.38 10.81 5.10
C ILE A 6 -7.80 9.63 4.30
N ASN A 7 -7.78 8.41 4.89
CA ASN A 7 -7.15 7.24 4.30
C ASN A 7 -8.10 6.18 3.71
N GLY A 8 -9.40 6.45 3.64
CA GLY A 8 -10.39 5.51 3.08
C GLY A 8 -10.12 5.12 1.61
N ARG A 9 -9.29 5.88 0.88
CA ARG A 9 -8.89 5.57 -0.51
C ARG A 9 -7.53 4.89 -0.65
N SER A 10 -6.68 4.89 0.39
CA SER A 10 -5.39 4.17 0.33
C SER A 10 -5.47 2.76 0.91
N GLU A 11 -6.64 2.34 1.41
CA GLU A 11 -6.92 0.98 1.90
C GLU A 11 -5.93 0.50 2.98
N LEU A 12 -5.42 1.46 3.75
CA LEU A 12 -4.58 1.26 4.92
C LEU A 12 -5.31 1.86 6.12
N GLU A 13 -5.79 0.98 6.99
CA GLU A 13 -6.52 1.37 8.18
C GLU A 13 -5.55 1.78 9.28
N PHE A 14 -5.83 2.95 9.86
CA PHE A 14 -5.25 3.41 11.11
C PHE A 14 -6.43 3.68 12.04
N GLY A 15 -6.85 2.69 12.81
CA GLY A 15 -8.01 2.87 13.68
C GLY A 15 -8.77 1.58 13.92
N VAL A 16 -9.49 1.50 15.04
CA VAL A 16 -10.77 0.80 15.06
C VAL A 16 -11.83 1.81 14.65
N ARG A 17 -12.66 1.48 13.68
CA ARG A 17 -13.80 2.32 13.30
C ARG A 17 -14.86 2.36 14.41
N PRO A 18 -15.77 3.34 14.38
CA PRO A 18 -16.90 3.40 15.33
C PRO A 18 -17.82 2.16 15.33
N ASP A 19 -17.79 1.33 14.28
CA ASP A 19 -18.57 0.10 14.12
C ASP A 19 -17.84 -1.16 14.65
N GLY A 20 -16.64 -1.00 15.21
CA GLY A 20 -15.83 -2.10 15.75
C GLY A 20 -15.13 -2.96 14.69
N LEU A 21 -15.27 -2.60 13.41
CA LEU A 21 -14.45 -3.17 12.33
C LEU A 21 -13.13 -2.41 12.27
N GLY A 22 -12.04 -3.14 12.07
CA GLY A 22 -10.68 -2.62 12.16
C GLY A 22 -9.91 -3.18 13.35
N ASP A 23 -8.63 -2.84 13.43
CA ASP A 23 -7.69 -3.56 14.29
C ASP A 23 -7.47 -2.85 15.64
N PRO A 24 -7.53 -3.56 16.78
CA PRO A 24 -7.51 -2.97 18.12
C PRO A 24 -6.20 -2.24 18.42
N PHE A 25 -6.33 -1.10 19.10
CA PHE A 25 -5.21 -0.26 19.55
C PHE A 25 -4.84 -0.63 20.99
N PRO A 26 -3.60 -1.05 21.27
CA PRO A 26 -3.06 -0.97 22.61
C PRO A 26 -2.86 0.50 22.98
N GLU A 27 -3.41 0.88 24.13
CA GLU A 27 -3.38 2.23 24.72
C GLU A 27 -1.97 2.78 25.02
N ASP A 28 -0.90 1.98 24.85
CA ASP A 28 0.49 2.37 25.12
C ASP A 28 1.27 2.91 23.89
N LEU A 29 0.71 2.78 22.67
CA LEU A 29 1.37 3.22 21.42
C LEU A 29 1.02 4.67 21.02
N VAL A 30 0.47 5.46 21.96
CA VAL A 30 -0.11 6.78 21.71
C VAL A 30 0.94 7.91 21.64
N ASP A 31 2.25 7.62 21.70
CA ASP A 31 3.30 8.67 21.66
C ASP A 31 4.30 8.58 20.47
N THR A 32 3.96 7.84 19.41
CA THR A 32 4.55 8.01 18.06
C THR A 32 3.48 7.75 17.01
N ASP A 33 2.62 8.76 16.84
CA ASP A 33 1.45 8.93 15.97
C ASP A 33 1.43 8.11 14.65
N LEU A 34 1.13 6.80 14.76
CA LEU A 34 0.20 5.97 13.96
C LEU A 34 0.38 4.50 14.35
N SER A 35 -0.61 3.88 14.99
CA SER A 35 -0.54 2.42 15.19
C SER A 35 -0.84 1.73 13.87
N VAL A 36 0.19 1.13 13.29
CA VAL A 36 0.11 0.40 12.03
C VAL A 36 -0.01 -1.08 12.34
N ASN A 37 -1.11 -1.74 11.98
CA ASN A 37 -1.28 -3.19 12.20
C ASN A 37 -0.95 -4.04 10.97
N VAL A 38 -0.06 -3.58 10.09
CA VAL A 38 0.41 -4.40 8.97
C VAL A 38 1.50 -5.33 9.52
N VAL A 39 1.10 -6.58 9.78
CA VAL A 39 1.99 -7.60 10.35
C VAL A 39 3.08 -7.98 9.35
N ASP A 40 4.34 -7.97 9.78
CA ASP A 40 5.45 -8.47 8.98
C ASP A 40 5.39 -10.00 8.89
N PRO A 41 5.21 -10.58 7.69
CA PRO A 41 5.06 -12.02 7.54
C PRO A 41 6.36 -12.80 7.80
N GLN A 42 7.54 -12.17 7.78
CA GLN A 42 8.80 -12.80 8.21
C GLN A 42 9.06 -12.68 9.71
N GLY A 43 8.34 -11.77 10.37
CA GLY A 43 8.58 -11.35 11.76
C GLY A 43 9.63 -10.25 11.87
N ASN A 44 9.54 -9.48 12.94
CA ASN A 44 10.53 -8.50 13.34
C ASN A 44 10.83 -8.63 14.84
N ASP A 45 12.05 -8.30 15.26
CA ASP A 45 12.49 -8.40 16.65
C ASP A 45 11.81 -7.38 17.59
N MET A 46 10.94 -6.52 17.06
CA MET A 46 10.35 -5.37 17.73
C MET A 46 8.81 -5.45 17.88
N GLY A 47 8.17 -6.57 17.49
CA GLY A 47 6.72 -6.80 17.55
C GLY A 47 6.12 -7.45 16.30
N ALA A 48 4.80 -7.59 16.24
CA ALA A 48 4.15 -8.16 15.05
C ALA A 48 4.09 -7.19 13.86
N ALA A 49 4.08 -5.87 14.11
CA ALA A 49 3.86 -4.83 13.10
C ALA A 49 5.14 -4.36 12.37
N ASP A 50 5.05 -4.09 11.07
CA ASP A 50 6.16 -3.51 10.29
C ASP A 50 6.37 -2.02 10.63
N LEU A 51 7.46 -1.72 11.32
CA LEU A 51 7.81 -0.39 11.80
C LEU A 51 8.07 0.62 10.68
N ARG A 52 8.44 0.17 9.47
CA ARG A 52 8.74 1.09 8.35
C ARG A 52 7.49 1.85 7.91
N LEU A 53 6.33 1.21 7.94
CA LEU A 53 5.08 1.86 7.58
C LEU A 53 4.70 2.93 8.60
N ALA A 54 4.93 2.69 9.90
CA ALA A 54 4.75 3.72 10.92
C ALA A 54 5.69 4.93 10.68
N ALA A 55 6.96 4.67 10.35
CA ALA A 55 7.93 5.73 10.06
C ALA A 55 7.56 6.55 8.80
N ILE A 56 7.18 5.89 7.70
CA ILE A 56 6.75 6.59 6.47
C ILE A 56 5.50 7.42 6.74
N ALA A 57 4.56 6.87 7.51
CA ALA A 57 3.33 7.58 7.80
C ALA A 57 3.56 8.76 8.77
N HIS A 58 4.42 8.61 9.77
CA HIS A 58 4.85 9.71 10.62
C HIS A 58 5.41 10.87 9.77
N ASN A 59 6.37 10.59 8.88
CA ASN A 59 6.94 11.60 7.98
C ASN A 59 5.88 12.25 7.07
N PHE A 60 4.90 11.47 6.59
CA PHE A 60 3.81 12.01 5.76
C PHE A 60 2.91 12.98 6.52
N PHE A 61 2.71 12.76 7.82
CA PHE A 61 1.81 13.55 8.67
C PHE A 61 2.51 14.52 9.62
N GLU A 62 3.84 14.61 9.61
CA GLU A 62 4.62 15.51 10.47
C GLU A 62 4.29 16.98 10.16
N ASP A 63 4.23 17.33 8.87
CA ASP A 63 4.00 18.70 8.40
C ASP A 63 2.52 18.95 8.02
N ARG A 64 1.62 18.94 9.02
CA ARG A 64 0.17 19.22 8.82
C ARG A 64 -0.17 20.69 8.55
N GLY A 65 0.84 21.56 8.43
CA GLY A 65 0.71 23.02 8.44
C GLY A 65 0.06 23.64 7.18
N GLY A 66 -0.14 22.87 6.11
CA GLY A 66 -0.86 23.32 4.90
C GLY A 66 -0.19 24.44 4.10
N THR A 67 0.99 24.91 4.51
CA THR A 67 1.79 25.95 3.84
C THR A 67 3.01 25.41 3.12
N ASP A 68 3.29 24.11 3.25
CA ASP A 68 4.55 23.52 2.79
C ASP A 68 4.36 22.65 1.54
N TYR A 69 5.26 22.88 0.57
CA TYR A 69 5.35 22.11 -0.67
C TYR A 69 6.14 20.82 -0.39
N ALA A 70 5.52 19.87 0.31
CA ALA A 70 6.13 18.56 0.52
C ALA A 70 6.45 17.92 -0.84
N PRO A 71 7.71 17.51 -1.10
CA PRO A 71 8.06 16.88 -2.36
C PRO A 71 7.32 15.55 -2.49
N ILE A 72 6.70 15.33 -3.65
CA ILE A 72 6.07 14.05 -3.98
C ILE A 72 7.13 13.14 -4.60
N THR A 73 7.41 12.02 -3.95
CA THR A 73 8.30 10.99 -4.49
C THR A 73 7.62 10.28 -5.66
N ALA A 74 8.02 10.61 -6.89
CA ALA A 74 7.50 9.97 -8.09
C ALA A 74 8.05 8.55 -8.30
N MET A 75 9.29 8.30 -7.85
CA MET A 75 9.98 7.01 -7.91
C MET A 75 11.04 6.94 -6.81
N SER A 76 11.24 5.77 -6.22
CA SER A 76 12.27 5.54 -5.19
C SER A 76 13.17 4.35 -5.53
N GLY A 77 14.38 4.32 -4.97
CA GLY A 77 15.27 3.16 -5.09
C GLY A 77 14.64 1.88 -4.52
N ALA A 78 13.86 2.02 -3.43
CA ALA A 78 13.11 0.92 -2.86
C ALA A 78 12.08 0.34 -3.84
N GLU A 79 11.35 1.21 -4.56
CA GLU A 79 10.41 0.78 -5.61
C GLU A 79 11.12 0.00 -6.73
N LEU A 80 12.32 0.44 -7.14
CA LEU A 80 13.10 -0.24 -8.18
C LEU A 80 13.51 -1.66 -7.76
N TYR A 81 14.00 -1.85 -6.53
CA TYR A 81 14.30 -3.18 -6.02
C TYR A 81 13.07 -4.09 -5.99
N LEU A 82 11.90 -3.56 -5.64
CA LEU A 82 10.65 -4.32 -5.64
C LEU A 82 10.18 -4.69 -7.05
N ILE A 83 10.43 -3.84 -8.05
CA ILE A 83 10.16 -4.16 -9.45
C ILE A 83 11.10 -5.28 -9.93
N LEU A 84 12.39 -5.21 -9.59
CA LEU A 84 13.35 -6.27 -9.92
C LEU A 84 12.98 -7.61 -9.27
N ALA A 85 12.59 -7.59 -7.99
CA ALA A 85 12.10 -8.77 -7.29
C ALA A 85 10.86 -9.39 -7.96
N GLU A 86 9.89 -8.56 -8.37
CA GLU A 86 8.69 -9.03 -9.07
C GLU A 86 9.02 -9.63 -10.45
N ILE A 87 9.99 -9.05 -11.18
CA ILE A 87 10.44 -9.59 -12.46
C ILE A 87 11.12 -10.96 -12.27
N ALA A 88 12.03 -11.07 -11.29
CA ALA A 88 12.73 -12.31 -10.99
C ALA A 88 11.75 -13.44 -10.60
N HIS A 89 10.80 -13.14 -9.70
CA HIS A 89 9.76 -14.10 -9.30
C HIS A 89 8.89 -14.55 -10.48
N LYS A 90 8.48 -13.62 -11.37
CA LYS A 90 7.74 -13.98 -12.60
C LYS A 90 8.57 -14.80 -13.58
N GLY A 91 9.89 -14.65 -13.55
CA GLY A 91 10.85 -15.45 -14.31
C GLY A 91 11.11 -16.84 -13.71
N GLY A 92 10.59 -17.14 -12.51
CA GLY A 92 10.83 -18.39 -11.78
C GLY A 92 12.15 -18.42 -11.00
N ASP A 93 12.79 -17.25 -10.82
CA ASP A 93 14.03 -17.11 -10.04
C ASP A 93 13.74 -16.48 -8.67
N ASP A 94 13.27 -17.32 -7.76
CA ASP A 94 12.87 -16.93 -6.41
C ASP A 94 14.06 -16.52 -5.53
N ASP A 95 15.25 -17.10 -5.78
CA ASP A 95 16.47 -16.76 -5.05
C ASP A 95 16.89 -15.31 -5.34
N THR A 96 16.93 -14.93 -6.62
CA THR A 96 17.20 -13.54 -7.03
C THR A 96 16.10 -12.58 -6.56
N ALA A 97 14.84 -13.04 -6.54
CA ALA A 97 13.73 -12.22 -6.03
C ALA A 97 13.90 -11.90 -4.54
N LEU A 98 14.30 -12.89 -3.72
CA LEU A 98 14.57 -12.71 -2.30
C LEU A 98 15.79 -11.80 -2.06
N GLU A 99 16.85 -11.90 -2.86
CA GLU A 99 17.99 -10.99 -2.79
C GLU A 99 17.55 -9.53 -2.94
N HIS A 100 16.75 -9.24 -3.98
CA HIS A 100 16.24 -7.89 -4.22
C HIS A 100 15.25 -7.41 -3.15
N LEU A 101 14.40 -8.28 -2.60
CA LEU A 101 13.51 -7.93 -1.48
C LEU A 101 14.31 -7.53 -0.23
N ASN A 102 15.36 -8.30 0.08
CA ASN A 102 16.15 -8.11 1.29
C ASN A 102 17.00 -6.84 1.27
N MET A 103 17.25 -6.23 0.09
CA MET A 103 17.86 -4.90 -0.01
C MET A 103 17.05 -3.82 0.73
N ASN A 104 15.72 -3.94 0.76
CA ASN A 104 14.84 -2.99 1.46
C ASN A 104 14.65 -3.31 2.96
N ARG A 105 15.26 -4.40 3.45
CA ARG A 105 15.10 -4.89 4.83
C ARG A 105 16.37 -4.73 5.67
N THR A 106 17.20 -3.75 5.34
CA THR A 106 18.42 -3.46 6.10
C THR A 106 18.07 -3.19 7.57
N GLY A 107 18.57 -4.02 8.48
CA GLY A 107 18.27 -3.94 9.92
C GLY A 107 17.02 -4.71 10.39
N MET A 108 16.40 -5.51 9.52
CA MET A 108 15.28 -6.40 9.84
C MET A 108 15.61 -7.85 9.48
N THR A 109 14.81 -8.80 9.97
CA THR A 109 14.93 -10.22 9.58
C THR A 109 14.75 -10.38 8.07
N ALA A 110 15.73 -10.99 7.41
CA ALA A 110 15.67 -11.24 5.97
C ALA A 110 14.60 -12.30 5.63
N TYR A 111 13.93 -12.14 4.49
CA TYR A 111 13.10 -13.19 3.93
C TYR A 111 13.97 -14.36 3.46
N ASP A 112 13.56 -15.56 3.84
CA ASP A 112 14.20 -16.83 3.48
C ASP A 112 13.20 -17.82 2.84
N GLY A 113 11.96 -17.38 2.59
CA GLY A 113 10.89 -18.19 2.01
C GLY A 113 10.25 -19.21 2.97
N SER A 114 10.66 -19.24 4.25
CA SER A 114 10.15 -20.22 5.23
C SER A 114 8.82 -19.80 5.87
N ASN A 115 8.68 -18.52 6.22
CA ASN A 115 7.48 -17.98 6.89
C ASN A 115 6.45 -17.40 5.92
N ALA A 116 6.90 -16.97 4.73
CA ALA A 116 6.06 -16.36 3.71
C ALA A 116 6.47 -16.84 2.33
N THR A 117 5.50 -17.01 1.43
CA THR A 117 5.80 -17.22 0.01
C THR A 117 6.46 -15.97 -0.57
N VAL A 118 7.34 -16.12 -1.57
CA VAL A 118 7.97 -14.97 -2.26
C VAL A 118 6.93 -14.01 -2.81
N ALA A 119 5.82 -14.53 -3.35
CA ALA A 119 4.71 -13.73 -3.84
C ALA A 119 4.07 -12.87 -2.74
N ASP A 120 3.90 -13.40 -1.54
CA ASP A 120 3.28 -12.67 -0.43
C ASP A 120 4.27 -11.69 0.22
N ALA A 121 5.56 -12.04 0.27
CA ALA A 121 6.62 -11.11 0.65
C ALA A 121 6.68 -9.89 -0.28
N ILE A 122 6.59 -10.09 -1.60
CA ILE A 122 6.53 -8.98 -2.58
C ILE A 122 5.31 -8.08 -2.31
N LYS A 123 4.12 -8.66 -2.12
CA LYS A 123 2.89 -7.90 -1.87
C LYS A 123 2.99 -7.08 -0.57
N HIS A 124 3.55 -7.67 0.49
CA HIS A 124 3.75 -7.00 1.77
C HIS A 124 4.74 -5.84 1.65
N GLU A 125 5.93 -6.10 1.11
CA GLU A 125 6.97 -5.07 0.96
C GLU A 125 6.50 -3.89 0.09
N ARG A 126 5.73 -4.16 -0.96
CA ARG A 126 5.13 -3.11 -1.79
C ARG A 126 4.07 -2.31 -1.04
N ARG A 127 3.25 -2.96 -0.21
CA ARG A 127 2.24 -2.29 0.62
C ARG A 127 2.89 -1.34 1.64
N VAL A 128 3.98 -1.77 2.27
CA VAL A 128 4.67 -1.01 3.32
C VAL A 128 5.52 0.12 2.74
N ASN A 129 6.44 -0.18 1.81
CA ASN A 129 7.40 0.81 1.31
C ASN A 129 6.78 1.87 0.40
N LEU A 130 5.67 1.55 -0.27
CA LEU A 130 5.01 2.46 -1.23
C LEU A 130 3.77 3.13 -0.61
N PHE A 131 3.74 3.22 0.71
CA PHE A 131 2.71 3.97 1.41
C PHE A 131 2.68 5.43 0.95
N ALA A 132 1.47 5.97 0.76
CA ALA A 132 1.23 7.31 0.25
C ALA A 132 1.82 7.64 -1.15
N ALA A 133 2.45 6.67 -1.84
CA ALA A 133 3.02 6.85 -3.19
C ALA A 133 2.02 6.58 -4.32
N GLY A 134 0.73 6.36 -4.02
CA GLY A 134 -0.33 6.18 -5.03
C GLY A 134 -0.31 4.84 -5.77
N ARG A 135 0.44 3.83 -5.29
CA ARG A 135 0.55 2.51 -5.95
C ARG A 135 -0.48 1.49 -5.46
N ARG A 136 -1.03 1.66 -4.25
CA ARG A 136 -1.78 0.59 -3.55
C ARG A 136 -2.98 0.05 -4.33
N ILE A 137 -3.87 0.92 -4.84
CA ILE A 137 -5.05 0.47 -5.60
C ILE A 137 -4.64 -0.31 -6.86
N LEU A 138 -3.61 0.16 -7.58
CA LEU A 138 -3.12 -0.49 -8.79
C LEU A 138 -2.48 -1.84 -8.48
N ASP A 139 -1.70 -1.92 -7.40
CA ASP A 139 -1.12 -3.17 -6.90
C ASP A 139 -2.23 -4.17 -6.52
N MET A 140 -3.29 -3.71 -5.84
CA MET A 140 -4.43 -4.56 -5.50
C MET A 140 -5.11 -5.14 -6.73
N TYR A 141 -5.38 -4.32 -7.76
CA TYR A 141 -5.97 -4.81 -9.00
C TYR A 141 -5.05 -5.79 -9.74
N ARG A 142 -3.73 -5.54 -9.80
CA ARG A 142 -2.81 -6.49 -10.46
C ARG A 142 -2.73 -7.83 -9.74
N PHE A 143 -2.78 -7.80 -8.41
CA PHE A 143 -2.65 -9.00 -7.56
C PHE A 143 -3.99 -9.67 -7.27
N GLY A 144 -5.11 -9.14 -7.77
CA GLY A 144 -6.45 -9.64 -7.47
C GLY A 144 -6.84 -9.54 -6.00
N GLN A 145 -6.27 -8.57 -5.26
CA GLN A 145 -6.60 -8.32 -3.87
C GLN A 145 -7.78 -7.37 -3.75
N THR A 146 -8.67 -7.64 -2.81
CA THR A 146 -9.76 -6.73 -2.41
C THR A 146 -9.45 -6.11 -1.06
N SER A 147 -10.01 -4.92 -0.81
CA SER A 147 -9.98 -4.32 0.52
C SER A 147 -11.10 -4.93 1.35
N LEU A 148 -10.86 -5.12 2.65
CA LEU A 148 -11.92 -5.42 3.61
C LEU A 148 -12.91 -4.26 3.77
N LEU A 149 -12.49 -3.04 3.38
CA LEU A 149 -13.29 -1.82 3.49
C LEU A 149 -14.23 -1.61 2.29
N TRP A 150 -14.06 -2.41 1.23
CA TRP A 150 -14.92 -2.30 0.06
C TRP A 150 -16.29 -2.88 0.37
N GLU A 151 -17.27 -1.99 0.51
CA GLU A 151 -18.67 -2.38 0.60
C GLU A 151 -19.15 -2.98 -0.72
N SER A 152 -20.11 -3.89 -0.65
CA SER A 152 -20.61 -4.62 -1.82
C SER A 152 -21.21 -3.72 -2.90
N GLN A 153 -21.64 -2.50 -2.55
CA GLN A 153 -22.15 -1.54 -3.54
C GLN A 153 -21.06 -0.79 -4.31
N PHE A 154 -19.79 -0.87 -3.92
CA PHE A 154 -18.74 -0.13 -4.60
C PHE A 154 -18.31 -0.82 -5.90
N GLU A 155 -18.16 -0.04 -6.96
CA GLU A 155 -17.69 -0.51 -8.26
C GLU A 155 -16.30 -1.16 -8.19
N ALA A 156 -15.48 -0.81 -7.19
CA ALA A 156 -14.19 -1.45 -6.96
C ALA A 156 -14.31 -2.97 -6.75
N LEU A 157 -15.45 -3.44 -6.22
CA LEU A 157 -15.74 -4.85 -5.96
C LEU A 157 -16.57 -5.50 -7.08
N SER A 158 -17.56 -4.79 -7.64
CA SER A 158 -18.42 -5.33 -8.70
C SER A 158 -17.81 -5.25 -10.11
N ALA A 159 -16.87 -4.33 -10.33
CA ALA A 159 -16.19 -4.06 -11.59
C ALA A 159 -14.74 -3.63 -11.34
N PRO A 160 -13.86 -4.53 -10.85
CA PRO A 160 -12.47 -4.20 -10.60
C PRO A 160 -11.77 -3.75 -11.91
N GLY A 161 -11.01 -2.65 -11.84
CA GLY A 161 -10.32 -2.09 -13.00
C GLY A 161 -11.14 -1.07 -13.82
N THR A 162 -12.29 -0.62 -13.31
CA THR A 162 -13.01 0.53 -13.89
C THR A 162 -12.09 1.75 -13.99
N LEU A 163 -11.96 2.28 -15.21
CA LEU A 163 -11.18 3.48 -15.50
C LEU A 163 -12.04 4.73 -15.29
N PHE A 164 -11.38 5.87 -15.08
CA PHE A 164 -12.11 7.14 -15.07
C PHE A 164 -12.85 7.35 -16.39
N PRO A 165 -14.09 7.86 -16.34
CA PRO A 165 -14.85 8.11 -17.56
C PRO A 165 -14.12 9.15 -18.42
N ILE A 166 -14.16 8.94 -19.73
CA ILE A 166 -13.64 9.91 -20.68
C ILE A 166 -14.47 11.18 -20.56
N THR A 167 -13.80 12.34 -20.42
CA THR A 167 -14.51 13.60 -20.19
C THR A 167 -15.37 13.97 -21.40
N ILE A 168 -16.53 14.60 -21.15
CA ILE A 168 -17.45 15.04 -22.20
C ILE A 168 -16.79 16.01 -23.20
N LYS A 169 -15.78 16.77 -22.76
CA LYS A 169 -15.03 17.68 -23.64
C LYS A 169 -14.23 16.89 -24.67
N GLU A 170 -13.56 15.81 -24.24
CA GLU A 170 -12.78 14.95 -25.13
C GLU A 170 -13.68 14.26 -26.15
N ILE A 171 -14.83 13.72 -25.71
CA ILE A 171 -15.80 13.05 -26.59
C ILE A 171 -16.36 14.02 -27.65
N ARG A 172 -16.67 15.26 -27.26
CA ARG A 172 -17.18 16.28 -28.20
C ARG A 172 -16.12 16.79 -29.17
N ALA A 173 -14.85 16.77 -28.76
CA ALA A 173 -13.74 17.24 -29.58
C ALA A 173 -13.31 16.22 -30.65
N ASN A 174 -13.49 14.92 -30.39
CA ASN A 174 -13.05 13.85 -31.27
C ASN A 174 -14.19 12.88 -31.61
N PRO A 175 -14.71 12.87 -32.86
CA PRO A 175 -15.81 11.99 -33.27
C PRO A 175 -15.46 10.50 -33.28
N ASN A 176 -14.17 10.14 -33.17
CA ASN A 176 -13.73 8.73 -33.06
C ASN A 176 -13.76 8.21 -31.62
N VAL A 177 -14.03 9.07 -30.63
CA VAL A 177 -14.17 8.64 -29.24
C VAL A 177 -15.60 8.16 -29.03
N PRO A 178 -15.81 6.89 -28.65
CA PRO A 178 -17.15 6.37 -28.40
C PRO A 178 -17.79 7.07 -27.20
N LEU A 179 -19.11 7.29 -27.27
CA LEU A 179 -19.89 7.72 -26.12
C LEU A 179 -19.86 6.59 -25.06
N PRO A 180 -19.65 6.91 -23.77
CA PRO A 180 -19.77 5.91 -22.71
C PRO A 180 -21.20 5.34 -22.73
N GLY A 181 -21.29 4.02 -22.84
CA GLY A 181 -22.54 3.26 -22.76
C GLY A 181 -23.02 3.08 -21.33
#